data_AF-A0A4R1G9N9-F1
#
_entry.id   AF-A0A4R1G9N9-F1
#
_cell.length_a   1.000
_cell.length_b   1.000
_cell.length_c   1.000
_cell.angle_alpha   90.00
_cell.angle_beta   90.00
_cell.angle_gamma   90.00
#
_symmetry.space_group_name_H-M   'P 1'
#
loop_
_entity.id
_entity.type
_entity.pdbx_description
1 polymer ?
#
loop_
_entity_poly.entity_id
_entity_poly.type
_entity_poly.pdbx_seq_one_letter_code
_entity_poly.pdbx_strand_id
1 'polypeptide(L)' 'MESLLLVAVATFLINLPFGWLREGVRKFSFLWFLYVHFPIPFIIAMRISLGIPWKFAPLLILIAVFGQYVGARLRRK' A
#
# COMPACT_ATOMS: atom_id res chain seq x y z
N MET A 1 -0.80 -18.26 10.02
CA MET A 1 -1.59 -17.04 10.32
C MET A 1 -0.69 -15.84 10.55
N GLU A 2 0.39 -16.00 11.32
CA GLU A 2 1.31 -14.92 11.72
C GLU A 2 1.92 -14.18 10.53
N SER A 3 2.39 -14.89 9.49
CA SER A 3 2.95 -14.26 8.28
C SER A 3 1.93 -13.43 7.50
N LEU A 4 0.64 -13.78 7.55
CA LEU A 4 -0.42 -13.00 6.89
C LEU A 4 -0.64 -11.67 7.62
N LEU A 5 -0.68 -11.70 8.95
CA LEU A 5 -0.80 -10.50 9.76
C LEU A 5 0.41 -9.58 9.54
N LEU A 6 1.62 -10.15 9.49
CA LEU A 6 2.85 -9.40 9.20
C LEU A 6 2.77 -8.69 7.84
N VAL A 7 2.39 -9.40 6.76
CA VAL A 7 2.26 -8.79 5.43
C VAL A 7 1.15 -7.76 5.38
N ALA A 8 0.03 -8.00 6.08
CA ALA A 8 -1.07 -7.04 6.19
C ALA A 8 -0.62 -5.73 6.86
N VAL A 9 0.02 -5.82 8.03
CA VAL A 9 0.53 -4.65 8.76
C VAL A 9 1.60 -3.94 7.95
N ALA A 10 2.56 -4.66 7.37
CA ALA A 10 3.59 -4.08 6.52
C ALA A 10 2.98 -3.37 5.29
N THR A 11 1.99 -3.99 4.64
CA THR A 11 1.27 -3.39 3.51
C THR A 11 0.60 -2.08 3.90
N PHE A 12 -0.05 -2.03 5.06
CA PHE A 12 -0.67 -0.80 5.57
C PHE A 12 0.39 0.28 5.86
N LEU A 13 1.44 -0.07 6.60
CA LEU A 13 2.50 0.85 6.99
C LEU A 13 3.27 1.41 5.80
N ILE A 14 3.54 0.58 4.78
CA ILE A 14 4.15 1.05 3.54
C ILE A 14 3.20 2.02 2.83
N ASN A 15 1.91 1.71 2.69
CA ASN A 15 1.00 2.56 1.94
C ASN A 15 0.64 3.89 2.63
N LEU A 16 0.88 4.03 3.94
CA LEU A 16 0.61 5.24 4.69
C LEU A 16 1.43 6.47 4.22
N PRO A 17 2.78 6.43 4.16
CA PRO A 17 3.58 7.53 3.60
C PRO A 17 3.28 7.79 2.12
N PHE A 18 3.05 6.75 1.31
CA PHE A 18 2.70 6.95 -0.11
C PHE A 18 1.31 7.58 -0.29
N GLY A 19 0.37 7.29 0.60
CA GLY A 19 -0.91 7.99 0.70
C GLY A 19 -0.74 9.48 0.98
N TRP A 20 0.13 9.80 1.94
CA TRP A 20 0.46 11.18 2.28
C TRP A 20 1.14 11.89 1.11
N LEU A 21 2.18 11.29 0.52
CA LEU A 21 2.93 11.85 -0.61
C LEU A 21 2.04 12.07 -1.85
N ARG A 22 1.20 11.11 -2.22
CA ARG A 22 0.32 11.25 -3.39
C ARG A 22 -0.69 12.38 -3.25
N GLU A 23 -1.07 12.71 -2.01
CA GLU A 23 -2.01 13.79 -1.74
C GLU A 23 -1.35 15.17 -1.90
N GLY A 24 -0.01 15.23 -1.93
CA GLY A 24 0.77 16.44 -2.16
C GLY A 24 1.13 16.80 -3.57
N VAL A 25 0.74 15.96 -4.52
CA VAL A 25 1.01 16.18 -5.93
C VAL A 25 -0.30 16.24 -6.71
N ARG A 26 -0.26 16.88 -7.88
CA ARG A 26 -1.43 16.95 -8.77
C ARG A 26 -1.91 15.53 -9.10
N LYS A 27 -3.18 15.26 -8.85
CA LYS A 27 -3.82 13.98 -9.19
C LYS A 27 -3.60 13.67 -10.68
N PHE A 28 -3.25 12.43 -10.99
CA PHE A 28 -2.90 11.96 -12.35
C PHE A 28 -1.64 12.57 -12.98
N SER A 29 -0.79 13.24 -12.19
CA SER A 29 0.58 13.55 -12.63
C SER A 29 1.46 12.30 -12.63
N PHE A 30 2.63 12.38 -13.28
CA PHE A 30 3.63 11.32 -13.27
C PHE A 30 4.05 10.93 -11.84
N LEU A 31 4.29 11.93 -10.97
CA LEU A 31 4.63 11.68 -9.55
C LEU A 31 3.47 11.02 -8.79
N TRP A 32 2.23 11.43 -9.05
CA TRP A 32 1.06 10.80 -8.45
C TRP A 32 0.97 9.31 -8.85
N PHE A 33 1.17 9.02 -10.13
CA PHE A 33 1.19 7.65 -10.64
C PHE A 33 2.30 6.83 -9.97
N LEU A 34 3.50 7.40 -9.84
CA LEU A 34 4.63 6.75 -9.20
C LEU A 34 4.31 6.43 -7.73
N TYR A 35 3.77 7.36 -6.95
CA TYR A 35 3.43 7.09 -5.55
C TYR A 35 2.35 6.03 -5.35
N VAL A 36 1.43 5.87 -6.32
CA VAL A 36 0.41 4.81 -6.27
C VAL A 36 1.01 3.44 -6.57
N HIS A 37 1.92 3.34 -7.53
CA HIS A 37 2.43 2.06 -8.03
C HIS A 37 3.72 1.59 -7.36
N PHE A 38 4.52 2.52 -6.85
CA PHE A 38 5.79 2.20 -6.21
C PHE A 38 5.67 1.22 -5.03
N PRO A 39 4.63 1.27 -4.17
CA PRO A 39 4.42 0.26 -3.13
C PRO A 39 4.16 -1.16 -3.65
N ILE A 40 3.59 -1.29 -4.85
CA ILE A 40 3.05 -2.56 -5.37
C ILE A 40 4.15 -3.62 -5.53
N PRO A 41 5.30 -3.35 -6.18
CA PRO A 41 6.42 -4.29 -6.24
C PRO A 41 6.88 -4.81 -4.87
N PHE A 42 6.96 -3.95 -3.86
CA PHE A 42 7.40 -4.35 -2.51
C PHE A 42 6.37 -5.29 -1.85
N ILE A 43 5.08 -5.00 -1.99
CA ILE A 43 4.00 -5.83 -1.44
C ILE A 43 3.97 -7.20 -2.14
N ILE A 44 4.16 -7.23 -3.46
CA ILE A 44 4.24 -8.48 -4.24
C ILE A 44 5.46 -9.30 -3.81
N ALA A 45 6.63 -8.67 -3.68
CA ALA A 45 7.85 -9.33 -3.22
C ALA A 45 7.68 -9.94 -1.83
N MET A 46 7.11 -9.20 -0.87
CA MET A 46 6.81 -9.71 0.48
C MET A 46 5.80 -10.86 0.46
N ARG A 47 4.75 -10.77 -0.37
CA ARG A 47 3.75 -11.82 -0.51
C ARG A 47 4.39 -13.13 -0.98
N ILE A 48 5.24 -13.05 -2.02
CA ILE A 48 5.91 -14.21 -2.61
C ILE A 48 6.94 -14.78 -1.62
N SER A 49 7.77 -13.94 -1.00
CA SER A 49 8.83 -14.39 -0.08
C SER A 49 8.27 -15.08 1.17
N LEU A 50 7.10 -14.66 1.65
CA LEU A 50 6.43 -15.25 2.81
C LEU A 50 5.43 -16.35 2.43
N GLY A 51 5.40 -16.78 1.17
CA GLY A 51 4.55 -17.88 0.71
C GLY A 51 3.05 -17.64 0.85
N ILE A 52 2.60 -16.36 0.87
CA ILE A 52 1.20 -16.02 1.09
C ILE A 52 0.36 -16.46 -0.13
N PRO A 53 -0.67 -17.31 0.03
CA PRO A 53 -1.50 -17.78 -1.07
C PRO A 53 -2.19 -16.67 -1.87
N TRP A 54 -2.44 -16.90 -3.17
CA TRP A 54 -3.04 -15.89 -4.08
C TRP A 54 -4.43 -15.45 -3.65
N LYS A 55 -5.19 -16.31 -2.97
CA LYS A 55 -6.51 -15.99 -2.40
C LYS A 55 -6.51 -14.78 -1.45
N PHE A 56 -5.35 -14.41 -0.88
CA PHE A 56 -5.22 -13.24 -0.02
C PHE A 56 -4.81 -11.96 -0.76
N ALA A 57 -4.54 -12.01 -2.07
CA ALA A 57 -4.23 -10.82 -2.85
C ALA A 57 -5.34 -9.75 -2.77
N PRO A 58 -6.65 -10.07 -2.85
CA PRO A 58 -7.70 -9.08 -2.66
C PRO A 58 -7.65 -8.39 -1.29
N LEU A 59 -7.36 -9.14 -0.23
CA LEU A 59 -7.19 -8.59 1.12
C LEU A 59 -6.04 -7.59 1.18
N LEU A 60 -4.87 -7.94 0.62
CA LEU A 60 -3.71 -7.05 0.58
C LEU A 60 -3.98 -5.79 -0.25
N ILE A 61 -4.74 -5.89 -1.35
CA ILE A 61 -5.16 -4.74 -2.15
C ILE A 61 -6.06 -3.81 -1.32
N LEU A 62 -7.06 -4.35 -0.62
CA LEU A 62 -7.93 -3.56 0.25
C LEU A 62 -7.13 -2.83 1.34
N ILE A 63 -6.18 -3.52 1.96
CA ILE A 63 -5.30 -2.94 2.98
C ILE A 63 -4.39 -1.84 2.38
N ALA A 64 -3.85 -2.06 1.18
CA ALA A 64 -3.04 -1.06 0.49
C ALA A 64 -3.84 0.21 0.20
N VAL A 65 -5.05 0.06 -0.36
CA VAL A 65 -5.97 1.18 -0.63
C VAL A 65 -6.33 1.90 0.67
N PHE A 66 -6.61 1.15 1.75
CA PHE A 66 -6.90 1.73 3.06
C PHE A 66 -5.72 2.51 3.62
N GLY A 67 -4.49 1.98 3.52
CA GLY A 67 -3.27 2.69 3.92
C GLY A 67 -3.08 4.00 3.15
N GLN A 68 -3.28 3.98 1.83
CA GLN A 68 -3.19 5.21 1.02
C GLN A 68 -4.29 6.22 1.37
N TYR A 69 -5.49 5.75 1.67
CA TYR A 69 -6.60 6.60 2.10
C TYR A 69 -6.30 7.29 3.44
N VAL A 70 -5.84 6.52 4.43
CA VAL A 70 -5.46 7.05 5.75
C VAL A 70 -4.31 8.05 5.61
N GLY A 71 -3.26 7.71 4.87
CA GLY A 71 -2.14 8.61 4.59
C GLY A 71 -2.57 9.92 3.94
N ALA A 72 -3.46 9.86 2.94
CA ALA A 72 -4.00 11.05 2.30
C ALA A 72 -4.83 11.90 3.28
N ARG A 73 -5.64 11.27 4.14
CA ARG A 73 -6.44 11.97 5.15
C ARG A 73 -5.57 12.65 6.21
N LEU A 74 -4.42 12.08 6.56
CA LEU A 74 -3.44 12.70 7.46
C LEU A 74 -2.81 13.97 6.87
N ARG A 75 -2.78 14.12 5.55
CA ARG A 75 -2.26 15.33 4.89
C ARG A 75 -3.29 16.43 4.70
N ARG A 76 -4.57 16.06 4.59
CA ARG A 76 -5.69 17.01 4.41
C ARG A 76 -6.16 17.65 5.72
N LYS A 77 -5.75 17.09 6.86
CA LYS A 77 -5.92 17.69 8.18
C LYS A 77 -4.74 18.60 8.47
#